data_AF-A0A6J4MT16-F1
#
_entry.id   AF-A0A6J4MT16-F1
#
_cell.length_a   1.000
_cell.length_b   1.000
_cell.length_c   1.000
_cell.angle_alpha   90.00
_cell.angle_beta   90.00
_cell.angle_gamma   90.00
#
_symmetry.space_group_name_H-M   'P 1'
#
loop_
_entity.id
_entity.type
_entity.pdbx_description
1 polymer ?
#
loop_
_entity_poly.entity_id
_entity_poly.type
_entity_poly.pdbx_seq_one_letter_code
_entity_poly.pdbx_strand_id
1 'polypeptide(L)' 'MPEQVASAVVELVYGSMAENPRRVGKTLTLGLTGLHSARRGDYRVIYRIDNDQHVVEVVAVEHRSDAYRRRDR' A
#
# COMPACT_ATOMS: atom_id res chain seq x y z
N MET A 1 9.66 1.30 -11.02
CA MET A 1 9.87 1.94 -9.70
C MET A 1 11.36 2.19 -9.52
N PRO A 2 11.79 3.42 -9.18
CA PRO A 2 13.20 3.70 -8.85
C PRO A 2 13.66 2.93 -7.61
N GLU A 3 14.96 2.61 -7.51
CA GLU A 3 15.53 1.78 -6.44
C GLU A 3 15.31 2.35 -5.04
N GLN A 4 15.49 3.66 -4.85
CA GLN A 4 15.24 4.34 -3.57
C GLN A 4 13.80 4.18 -3.09
N VAL A 5 12.85 4.15 -4.03
CA VAL A 5 11.44 3.93 -3.71
C VAL A 5 11.20 2.49 -3.32
N ALA A 6 11.80 1.54 -4.04
CA ALA A 6 11.73 0.12 -3.71
C ALA A 6 12.20 -0.12 -2.27
N SER A 7 13.35 0.46 -1.90
CA SER A 7 13.88 0.40 -0.53
C SER A 7 12.90 0.97 0.49
N ALA A 8 12.35 2.16 0.23
CA ALA A 8 11.40 2.80 1.15
C ALA A 8 10.09 2.00 1.33
N VAL A 9 9.65 1.30 0.28
CA VAL A 9 8.49 0.40 0.32
C VAL A 9 8.82 -0.87 1.11
N VAL A 10 10.00 -1.47 0.90
CA VAL A 10 10.47 -2.63 1.67
C VAL A 10 10.56 -2.28 3.16
N GLU A 11 11.14 -1.13 3.52
CA GLU A 11 11.17 -0.62 4.89
C GLU A 11 9.77 -0.47 5.50
N LEU A 12 8.81 0.09 4.73
CA LEU A 12 7.43 0.22 5.18
C LEU A 12 6.80 -1.16 5.45
N VAL A 13 6.95 -2.09 4.50
CA VAL A 13 6.34 -3.42 4.54
C VAL A 13 6.89 -4.26 5.69
N TYR A 14 8.20 -4.37 5.81
CA TYR A 14 8.84 -5.21 6.84
C TYR A 14 9.00 -4.53 8.20
N GLY A 15 8.83 -3.22 8.28
CA GLY A 15 8.81 -2.49 9.55
C GLY A 15 7.38 -2.22 10.01
N SER A 16 6.97 -0.96 9.92
CA SER A 16 5.74 -0.47 10.54
C SER A 16 4.44 -1.17 10.07
N MET A 17 4.40 -1.68 8.83
CA MET A 17 3.25 -2.42 8.33
C MET A 17 3.17 -3.83 8.91
N ALA A 18 4.31 -4.52 9.11
CA ALA A 18 4.36 -5.81 9.79
C ALA A 18 3.98 -5.68 11.27
N GLU A 19 4.39 -4.59 11.93
CA GLU A 19 4.08 -4.33 13.34
C GLU A 19 2.60 -4.00 13.58
N ASN A 20 2.04 -3.07 12.80
CA ASN A 20 0.66 -2.65 12.96
C ASN A 20 0.06 -2.15 11.64
N PRO A 21 -0.42 -3.07 10.79
CA PRO A 21 -0.89 -2.72 9.45
C PRO A 21 -2.12 -1.81 9.47
N ARG A 22 -2.94 -1.87 10.53
CA ARG A 22 -4.12 -0.99 10.66
C ARG A 22 -3.75 0.46 11.01
N ARG A 23 -2.61 0.68 11.65
CA ARG A 23 -2.16 2.01 12.07
C ARG A 23 -1.53 2.80 10.92
N VAL A 24 -0.83 2.12 10.01
CA VAL A 24 -0.04 2.76 8.95
C VAL A 24 -0.85 3.10 7.69
N GLY A 25 -2.04 2.54 7.53
CA GLY A 25 -2.89 2.77 6.38
C GLY A 25 -4.36 2.97 6.71
N LYS A 26 -5.10 3.46 5.72
CA LYS A 26 -6.53 3.74 5.84
C LYS A 26 -7.31 2.80 4.93
N THR A 27 -8.48 2.36 5.40
CA THR A 27 -9.39 1.56 4.59
C THR A 27 -9.82 2.35 3.35
N LEU A 28 -9.80 1.69 2.20
CA LEU A 28 -10.29 2.23 0.95
C LEU A 28 -11.82 2.12 0.88
N THR A 29 -12.45 3.08 0.22
CA THR A 29 -13.90 3.15 0.01
C THR A 29 -14.22 3.01 -1.49
N LEU A 30 -15.50 3.14 -1.87
CA LEU A 30 -15.98 3.11 -3.27
C LEU A 30 -15.69 1.77 -3.99
N GLY A 31 -16.14 0.66 -3.42
CA GLY A 31 -16.02 -0.68 -4.04
C GLY A 31 -14.69 -1.39 -3.79
N LEU A 32 -13.75 -0.76 -3.07
CA LEU A 32 -12.48 -1.34 -2.64
C LEU A 32 -12.51 -1.77 -1.17
N THR A 33 -13.70 -2.12 -0.66
CA THR A 33 -13.91 -2.55 0.72
C THR A 33 -13.00 -3.74 1.05
N GLY A 34 -12.31 -3.68 2.19
CA GLY A 34 -11.35 -4.70 2.61
C GLY A 34 -9.89 -4.42 2.20
N LEU A 35 -9.66 -3.43 1.33
CA LEU A 35 -8.32 -2.92 1.04
C LEU A 35 -7.96 -1.74 1.93
N HIS A 36 -6.66 -1.60 2.18
CA HIS A 36 -6.04 -0.50 2.89
C HIS A 36 -5.01 0.17 2.00
N SER A 37 -4.76 1.46 2.23
CA SER A 37 -3.67 2.20 1.60
C SER A 37 -2.78 2.87 2.63
N ALA A 38 -1.49 2.55 2.61
CA ALA A 38 -0.43 3.21 3.37
C ALA A 38 0.38 4.10 2.43
N ARG A 39 0.88 5.23 2.95
CA ARG A 39 1.63 6.22 2.17
C ARG A 39 3.10 6.23 2.59
N ARG A 40 4.00 6.24 1.61
CA ARG A 40 5.45 6.45 1.81
C ARG A 40 5.94 7.42 0.73
N GLY A 41 6.16 8.68 1.11
CA GLY A 41 6.47 9.75 0.16
C GLY A 41 5.38 9.88 -0.92
N ASP A 42 5.80 9.88 -2.18
CA ASP A 42 4.91 9.95 -3.35
C ASP A 42 4.35 8.59 -3.78
N TYR A 43 4.54 7.52 -3.00
CA TYR A 43 4.01 6.19 -3.32
C TYR A 43 2.95 5.74 -2.32
N ARG A 44 2.04 4.91 -2.81
CA ARG A 44 1.00 4.23 -2.02
C ARG A 44 1.20 2.73 -2.12
N VAL A 45 1.15 2.05 -0.97
CA VAL A 45 1.07 0.60 -0.90
C VAL A 45 -0.39 0.25 -0.63
N ILE A 46 -1.01 -0.51 -1.54
CA ILE A 46 -2.36 -1.05 -1.41
C ILE A 46 -2.23 -2.48 -0.92
N TYR A 47 -2.95 -2.82 0.14
CA TYR A 47 -2.83 -4.12 0.78
C TYR A 47 -4.15 -4.58 1.41
N ARG A 48 -4.23 -5.87 1.73
CA ARG A 48 -5.32 -6.49 2.47
C ARG A 48 -4.77 -7.08 3.77
N ILE A 49 -5.58 -7.05 4.83
CA ILE A 49 -5.25 -7.67 6.11
C ILE A 49 -6.14 -8.91 6.26
N ASP A 50 -5.51 -10.09 6.28
CA ASP A 50 -6.15 -11.33 6.68
C ASP A 50 -5.85 -11.57 8.16
N ASN A 51 -6.87 -11.45 9.01
CA ASN A 51 -6.70 -11.59 10.45
C ASN A 51 -6.62 -13.04 10.90
N ASP A 52 -7.24 -13.94 10.15
CA ASP A 52 -7.27 -15.35 10.53
C ASP A 52 -5.90 -15.97 10.27
N GLN A 53 -5.31 -15.62 9.12
CA GLN A 53 -3.99 -16.09 8.71
C GLN A 53 -2.84 -15.23 9.26
N HIS A 54 -3.14 -14.08 9.88
CA HIS A 54 -2.16 -13.07 10.29
C HIS A 54 -1.25 -12.63 9.13
N VAL A 55 -1.83 -12.47 7.93
CA VAL A 55 -1.12 -12.13 6.70
C VAL A 55 -1.51 -10.73 6.24
N VAL A 56 -0.50 -9.97 5.81
CA VAL A 56 -0.67 -8.73 5.05
C VAL A 56 -0.29 -9.00 3.60
N GLU A 57 -1.27 -8.93 2.70
CA GLU A 57 -1.05 -9.13 1.27
C GLU A 57 -0.92 -7.77 0.58
N VAL A 58 0.24 -7.48 0.00
CA VAL A 58 0.45 -6.29 -0.82
C VAL A 58 -0.09 -6.55 -2.22
N VAL A 59 -1.11 -5.80 -2.61
CA VAL A 59 -1.81 -5.93 -3.90
C VAL A 59 -1.15 -5.06 -4.97
N ALA A 60 -0.74 -3.84 -4.61
CA ALA A 60 -0.12 -2.90 -5.54
C ALA A 60 0.76 -1.88 -4.83
N VAL A 61 1.74 -1.35 -5.58
CA VAL A 61 2.56 -0.20 -5.20
C VAL A 61 2.43 0.83 -6.33
N GLU A 62 1.78 1.96 -6.04
CA GLU A 62 1.43 2.96 -7.06
C GLU A 62 2.05 4.32 -6.74
N HIS A 63 2.41 5.06 -7.77
CA HIS A 63 2.82 6.45 -7.62
C HIS A 63 1.61 7.38 -7.49
N ARG A 64 1.72 8.42 -6.65
CA ARG A 64 0.67 9.38 -6.37
C ARG A 64 0.18 10.11 -7.62
N SER A 65 1.06 10.36 -8.59
CA SER A 65 0.69 11.02 -9.85
C SER A 65 0.05 10.07 -10.87
N ASP A 66 0.24 8.76 -10.73
CA ASP A 66 -0.43 7.78 -11.59
C ASP A 66 -1.93 7.68 -11.26
N ALA A 67 -2.33 8.04 -10.04
CA ALA A 67 -3.75 8.19 -9.66
C ALA A 67 -4.47 9.30 -10.46
N TYR A 68 -3.74 10.21 -11.12
CA TYR A 68 -4.30 11.24 -12.00
C TYR A 68 -4.02 10.99 -13.48
N ARG A 69 -3.17 10.01 -13.81
CA ARG A 69 -2.90 9.66 -15.20
C ARG A 69 -3.97 8.65 -15.61
N ARG A 70 -4.95 9.12 -16.39
CA ARG A 70 -5.87 8.24 -17.11
C ARG A 70 -5.05 7.12 -17.75
N ARG A 71 -5.52 5.88 -17.61
CA ARG A 71 -5.06 4.76 -18.44
C ARG A 71 -5.47 5.04 -19.88
N ASP A 72 -4.70 5.89 -20.55
CA ASP A 72 -4.64 5.97 -22.00
C ASP A 72 -3.34 5.31 -22.43
N ARG A 73 -3.33 3.98 -22.45
CA ARG A 73 -2.91 3.13 -23.58
C ARG A 73 -3.04 1.66 -23.23
#